data_AF-A0A6L3B152-F1
#
_entry.id   AF-A0A6L3B152-F1
#
_cell.length_a   1.000
_cell.length_b   1.000
_cell.length_c   1.000
_cell.angle_alpha   90.00
_cell.angle_beta   90.00
_cell.angle_gamma   90.00
#
_symmetry.space_group_name_H-M   'P 1'
#
loop_
_entity.id
_entity.type
_entity.pdbx_description
1 polymer ?
#
loop_
_entity_poly.entity_id
_entity_poly.type
_entity_poly.pdbx_seq_one_letter_code
_entity_poly.pdbx_strand_id
1 'polypeptide(L)'
;MPILLTSPASAAPATMTARRVGVIDMARGVALLAMALYHGSWDLTYLGLANFDLFGDPLWLAARTGILGSFLILSGLSLVLAAEDGIDRRRFLRRFAMLALAAGGVSAVSVAMFPDSPIFFGVLHHMAVASLLGLALLRLPWPVLLLLGVAVIALGETVALPLFDQPWLRWVGLMTFEPESNDYVPLFPWFGGFLFGMALGRLWRPGPTLAPGGMVGRWFAWAGRHSLAVYLLHQPVLFGLLSLLAMGIGADPADIRSFQTSCVATCTSSGGEMERCTATCRCVSDDLNRAGLWSDFIHDRLTADSSRKVDGVIQSCGNR
;
A
#
# COMPACT_ATOMS: atom_id res chain seq x y z
N MET A 1 70.09 11.03 -26.05
CA MET A 1 68.99 10.30 -25.36
C MET A 1 67.91 11.32 -25.01
N PRO A 2 66.67 11.12 -25.45
CA PRO A 2 65.64 12.16 -25.42
C PRO A 2 65.03 12.35 -24.02
N ILE A 3 64.74 13.60 -23.70
CA ILE A 3 63.99 14.04 -22.52
C ILE A 3 62.51 13.82 -22.82
N LEU A 4 61.88 12.84 -22.16
CA LEU A 4 60.44 12.61 -22.23
C LEU A 4 59.72 13.63 -21.33
N LEU A 5 59.08 14.61 -21.96
CA LEU A 5 58.07 15.48 -21.36
C LEU A 5 56.81 14.66 -21.07
N THR A 6 56.51 14.40 -19.80
CA THR A 6 55.22 13.89 -19.36
C THR A 6 54.19 15.02 -19.35
N SER A 7 53.25 14.95 -20.28
CA SER A 7 52.07 15.81 -20.32
C SER A 7 51.14 15.47 -19.13
N PRO A 8 50.65 16.44 -18.34
CA PRO A 8 49.65 16.15 -17.32
C PRO A 8 48.32 15.84 -18.03
N ALA A 9 47.85 14.60 -17.87
CA ALA A 9 46.52 14.20 -18.30
C ALA A 9 45.49 15.11 -17.62
N SER A 10 44.80 15.90 -18.43
CA SER A 10 43.64 16.70 -18.05
C SER A 10 42.59 15.79 -17.43
N ALA A 11 42.45 15.81 -16.10
CA ALA A 11 41.35 15.17 -15.42
C ALA A 11 40.04 15.83 -15.86
N ALA A 12 39.20 15.07 -16.58
CA ALA A 12 37.85 15.49 -16.91
C ALA A 12 37.09 15.81 -15.61
N PRO A 13 36.27 16.88 -15.56
CA PRO A 13 35.54 17.23 -14.36
C PRO A 13 34.55 16.11 -14.05
N ALA A 14 34.67 15.51 -12.87
CA ALA A 14 33.67 14.60 -12.34
C ALA A 14 32.33 15.34 -12.33
N THR A 15 31.45 14.98 -13.26
CA THR A 15 30.05 15.42 -13.25
C THR A 15 29.51 15.14 -11.86
N MET A 16 29.14 16.19 -11.12
CA MET A 16 28.61 16.09 -9.76
C MET A 16 27.33 15.26 -9.76
N THR A 17 27.48 13.94 -9.72
CA THR A 17 26.38 13.03 -9.44
C THR A 17 25.87 13.40 -8.07
N ALA A 18 24.61 13.84 -8.01
CA ALA A 18 23.91 14.20 -6.78
C ALA A 18 24.36 13.30 -5.62
N ARG A 19 24.81 13.94 -4.53
CA ARG A 19 25.37 13.34 -3.33
C ARG A 19 24.42 12.26 -2.76
N ARG A 20 24.57 10.99 -3.19
CA ARG A 20 23.66 9.90 -2.81
C ARG A 20 24.12 9.23 -1.53
N VAL A 21 23.14 8.93 -0.68
CA VAL A 21 23.36 8.31 0.64
C VAL A 21 22.91 6.86 0.56
N GLY A 22 23.87 5.94 0.39
CA GLY A 22 23.60 4.54 0.11
C GLY A 22 22.77 3.82 1.17
N VAL A 23 22.89 4.22 2.44
CA VAL A 23 22.09 3.66 3.54
C VAL A 23 20.60 4.02 3.45
N ILE A 24 20.24 5.21 2.92
CA ILE A 24 18.83 5.60 2.72
C ILE A 24 18.22 4.76 1.60
N ASP A 25 18.97 4.59 0.50
CA ASP A 25 18.53 3.73 -0.59
C ASP A 25 18.40 2.27 -0.11
N MET A 26 19.31 1.77 0.73
CA MET A 26 19.18 0.44 1.33
C MET A 26 17.93 0.32 2.21
N ALA A 27 17.69 1.29 3.09
CA ALA A 27 16.52 1.31 3.97
C ALA A 27 15.20 1.31 3.17
N ARG A 28 15.14 2.05 2.06
CA ARG A 28 14.01 1.98 1.12
C ARG A 28 13.85 0.59 0.50
N GLY A 29 14.95 -0.04 0.11
CA GLY A 29 14.93 -1.41 -0.42
C GLY A 29 14.34 -2.41 0.57
N VAL A 30 14.73 -2.30 1.85
CA VAL A 30 14.18 -3.14 2.93
C VAL A 30 12.69 -2.87 3.14
N ALA A 31 12.27 -1.60 3.16
CA ALA A 31 10.86 -1.23 3.28
C ALA A 31 10.01 -1.78 2.11
N LEU A 32 10.55 -1.77 0.88
CA LEU A 32 9.89 -2.37 -0.30
C LEU A 32 9.73 -3.88 -0.17
N LEU A 33 10.74 -4.58 0.34
CA LEU A 33 10.64 -6.02 0.58
C LEU A 33 9.58 -6.32 1.64
N ALA A 34 9.60 -5.59 2.77
CA ALA A 34 8.62 -5.78 3.84
C ALA A 34 7.18 -5.54 3.34
N MET A 35 6.96 -4.49 2.54
CA MET A 35 5.68 -4.23 1.88
C MET A 35 5.26 -5.37 0.95
N ALA A 36 6.17 -5.85 0.10
CA ALA A 36 5.88 -6.93 -0.82
C ALA A 36 5.49 -8.24 -0.09
N LEU A 37 6.12 -8.52 1.05
CA LEU A 37 5.75 -9.67 1.89
C LEU A 37 4.38 -9.48 2.56
N TYR A 38 4.09 -8.28 3.06
CA TYR A 38 2.79 -7.95 3.64
C TYR A 38 1.66 -8.10 2.60
N HIS A 39 1.82 -7.50 1.42
CA HIS A 39 0.84 -7.66 0.35
C HIS A 39 0.77 -9.09 -0.19
N GLY A 40 1.88 -9.82 -0.29
CA GLY A 40 1.83 -11.24 -0.63
C GLY A 40 1.02 -12.06 0.36
N SER A 41 1.04 -11.70 1.65
CA SER A 41 0.21 -12.33 2.68
C SER A 41 -1.28 -11.97 2.51
N TRP A 42 -1.56 -10.73 2.11
CA TRP A 42 -2.92 -10.32 1.71
C TRP A 42 -3.40 -11.06 0.48
N ASP A 43 -2.60 -11.15 -0.59
CA ASP A 43 -2.93 -11.87 -1.83
C ASP A 43 -3.21 -13.36 -1.56
N LEU A 44 -2.37 -14.01 -0.75
CA LEU A 44 -2.57 -15.39 -0.32
C LEU A 44 -3.87 -15.56 0.46
N THR A 45 -4.24 -14.60 1.29
CA THR A 45 -5.51 -14.65 2.04
C THR A 45 -6.68 -14.40 1.11
N TYR A 46 -6.61 -13.40 0.23
CA TYR A 46 -7.66 -13.03 -0.72
C TYR A 46 -7.98 -14.17 -1.70
N LEU A 47 -6.95 -14.72 -2.35
CA LEU A 47 -7.06 -15.89 -3.22
C LEU A 47 -7.28 -17.18 -2.44
N GLY A 48 -7.12 -17.10 -1.12
CA GLY A 48 -7.48 -18.14 -0.22
C GLY A 48 -6.57 -19.37 -0.19
N LEU A 49 -5.32 -19.12 -0.53
CA LEU A 49 -4.19 -20.03 -0.38
C LEU A 49 -3.67 -20.08 1.07
N ALA A 50 -4.01 -19.08 1.89
CA ALA A 50 -3.69 -19.01 3.31
C ALA A 50 -4.78 -18.27 4.09
N ASN A 51 -4.65 -18.21 5.42
CA ASN A 51 -5.55 -17.46 6.30
C ASN A 51 -4.72 -16.61 7.28
N PHE A 52 -4.36 -15.39 6.88
CA PHE A 52 -3.70 -14.43 7.75
C PHE A 52 -4.73 -13.42 8.28
N ASP A 53 -4.79 -13.23 9.60
CA ASP A 53 -5.64 -12.21 10.21
C ASP A 53 -4.95 -10.83 10.14
N LEU A 54 -5.05 -10.19 8.97
CA LEU A 54 -4.36 -8.92 8.68
C LEU A 54 -5.01 -7.70 9.35
N PHE A 55 -6.23 -7.86 9.89
CA PHE A 55 -7.06 -6.77 10.40
C PHE A 55 -7.33 -6.86 11.90
N GLY A 56 -7.28 -8.07 12.50
CA GLY A 56 -7.47 -8.29 13.93
C GLY A 56 -6.17 -8.53 14.71
N ASP A 57 -5.12 -9.08 14.07
CA ASP A 57 -3.87 -9.42 14.76
C ASP A 57 -2.98 -8.18 14.98
N PRO A 58 -2.61 -7.86 16.23
CA PRO A 58 -1.73 -6.74 16.56
C PRO A 58 -0.38 -6.75 15.83
N LEU A 59 0.19 -7.92 15.54
CA LEU A 59 1.47 -8.04 14.83
C LEU A 59 1.34 -7.56 13.38
N TRP A 60 0.27 -7.96 12.70
CA TRP A 60 0.01 -7.55 11.31
C TRP A 60 -0.34 -6.07 11.23
N LEU A 61 -1.11 -5.55 12.18
CA LEU A 61 -1.41 -4.11 12.30
C LEU A 61 -0.13 -3.29 12.55
N ALA A 62 0.75 -3.77 13.44
CA ALA A 62 2.04 -3.14 13.69
C ALA A 62 2.97 -3.21 12.48
N ALA A 63 2.98 -4.34 11.76
CA ALA A 63 3.75 -4.50 10.52
C ALA A 63 3.29 -3.50 9.44
N ARG A 64 1.98 -3.40 9.17
CA ARG A 64 1.40 -2.41 8.25
C ARG A 64 1.81 -0.99 8.62
N THR A 65 1.64 -0.63 9.89
CA THR A 65 1.97 0.70 10.42
C THR A 65 3.46 1.01 10.30
N GLY A 66 4.32 0.04 10.64
CA GLY A 66 5.78 0.18 10.54
C GLY A 66 6.26 0.31 9.08
N ILE A 67 5.71 -0.50 8.17
CA ILE A 67 6.02 -0.43 6.74
C ILE A 67 5.63 0.95 6.19
N LEU A 68 4.38 1.37 6.38
CA LEU A 68 3.89 2.67 5.91
C LEU A 68 4.67 3.83 6.54
N GLY A 69 4.85 3.80 7.86
CA GLY A 69 5.64 4.80 8.59
C GLY A 69 7.06 4.92 8.05
N SER A 70 7.73 3.80 7.75
CA SER A 70 9.08 3.80 7.19
C SER A 70 9.14 4.53 5.84
N PHE A 71 8.18 4.31 4.95
CA PHE A 71 8.09 4.98 3.67
C PHE A 71 7.92 6.49 3.81
N LEU A 72 7.03 6.92 4.71
CA LEU A 72 6.74 8.34 4.94
C LEU A 72 7.94 9.05 5.59
N ILE A 73 8.55 8.45 6.61
CA ILE A 73 9.76 8.96 7.29
C ILE A 73 10.90 9.08 6.28
N LEU A 74 11.18 8.04 5.49
CA LEU A 74 12.25 8.06 4.49
C LEU A 74 11.98 9.09 3.38
N SER A 75 10.71 9.34 3.04
CA SER A 75 10.31 10.36 2.08
C SER A 75 10.56 11.77 2.61
N GLY A 76 10.11 12.09 3.82
CA GLY A 76 10.31 13.39 4.46
C GLY A 76 11.79 13.70 4.72
N LEU A 77 12.54 12.71 5.21
CA LEU A 77 14.00 12.78 5.35
C LEU A 77 14.67 13.15 4.04
N SER A 78 14.29 12.46 2.96
CA SER A 78 14.88 12.68 1.64
C SER A 78 14.49 14.01 1.02
N LEU A 79 13.32 14.57 1.36
CA LEU A 79 12.94 15.91 0.93
C LEU A 79 13.89 16.95 1.52
N VAL A 80 14.18 16.87 2.82
CA VAL A 80 15.09 17.79 3.50
C VAL A 80 16.51 17.68 2.94
N LEU A 81 17.03 16.46 2.79
CA LEU A 81 18.37 16.24 2.22
C LEU A 81 18.48 16.70 0.77
N ALA A 82 17.42 16.52 -0.03
CA ALA A 82 17.40 16.99 -1.42
C ALA A 82 17.31 18.51 -1.55
N ALA A 83 16.92 19.21 -0.49
CA ALA A 83 16.77 20.66 -0.45
C ALA A 83 17.94 21.38 0.23
N GLU A 84 18.97 20.68 0.71
CA GLU A 84 20.13 21.27 1.42
C GLU A 84 20.80 22.38 0.61
N ASP A 85 21.04 22.14 -0.68
CA ASP A 85 21.67 23.10 -1.60
C ASP A 85 20.63 23.90 -2.42
N GLY A 86 19.38 23.95 -1.92
CA GLY A 86 18.24 24.50 -2.64
C GLY A 86 17.51 23.47 -3.51
N ILE A 87 16.31 23.84 -3.96
CA ILE A 87 15.43 22.93 -4.71
C ILE A 87 15.60 23.13 -6.21
N ASP A 88 16.08 22.08 -6.87
CA ASP A 88 15.94 21.94 -8.32
C ASP A 88 14.45 21.73 -8.66
N ARG A 89 13.79 22.81 -9.10
CA ARG A 89 12.37 22.82 -9.47
C ARG A 89 12.05 21.80 -10.56
N ARG A 90 12.92 21.65 -11.57
CA ARG A 90 12.68 20.73 -12.69
C ARG A 90 12.72 19.28 -12.21
N ARG A 91 13.72 18.94 -11.39
CA ARG A 91 13.84 17.59 -10.81
C ARG A 91 12.70 17.28 -9.86
N PHE A 92 12.29 18.24 -9.02
CA PHE A 92 11.15 18.09 -8.12
C PHE A 92 9.85 17.86 -8.90
N LEU A 93 9.51 18.74 -9.85
CA LEU A 93 8.27 18.64 -10.63
C LEU A 93 8.21 17.34 -11.45
N ARG A 94 9.34 16.89 -12.02
CA ARG A 94 9.38 15.59 -12.70
C ARG A 94 9.04 14.44 -11.75
N ARG A 95 9.65 14.41 -10.56
CA ARG A 95 9.37 13.37 -9.56
C ARG A 95 7.92 13.44 -9.07
N PHE A 96 7.43 14.65 -8.81
CA PHE A 96 6.05 14.88 -8.39
C PHE A 96 5.06 14.40 -9.45
N ALA A 97 5.27 14.76 -10.73
CA ALA A 97 4.44 14.30 -11.83
C ALA A 97 4.44 12.78 -11.98
N MET A 98 5.61 12.13 -11.88
CA MET A 98 5.69 10.66 -11.89
C MET A 98 4.88 10.03 -10.75
N LEU A 99 4.97 10.61 -9.54
CA LEU A 99 4.24 10.11 -8.38
C LEU A 99 2.73 10.33 -8.52
N ALA A 100 2.29 11.50 -8.97
CA ALA A 100 0.88 11.81 -9.19
C ALA A 100 0.26 10.94 -10.30
N LEU A 101 0.98 10.73 -11.41
CA LEU A 101 0.55 9.84 -12.50
C LEU A 101 0.48 8.39 -12.03
N ALA A 102 1.47 7.94 -11.25
CA ALA A 102 1.47 6.61 -10.66
C ALA A 102 0.28 6.41 -9.70
N ALA A 103 0.00 7.40 -8.85
CA ALA A 103 -1.13 7.40 -7.93
C ALA A 103 -2.46 7.28 -8.69
N GLY A 104 -2.68 8.14 -9.70
CA GLY A 104 -3.89 8.07 -10.53
C GLY A 104 -4.01 6.77 -11.34
N GLY A 105 -2.88 6.22 -11.81
CA GLY A 105 -2.86 4.92 -12.49
C GLY A 105 -3.28 3.77 -11.56
N VAL A 106 -2.75 3.74 -10.33
CA VAL A 106 -3.16 2.75 -9.32
C VAL A 106 -4.64 2.89 -8.97
N SER A 107 -5.15 4.12 -8.79
CA SER A 107 -6.58 4.35 -8.60
C SER A 107 -7.43 3.81 -9.75
N ALA A 108 -7.08 4.14 -10.99
CA ALA A 108 -7.83 3.70 -12.16
C ALA A 108 -7.88 2.17 -12.29
N VAL A 109 -6.75 1.50 -12.07
CA VAL A 109 -6.69 0.02 -12.07
C VAL A 109 -7.50 -0.55 -10.92
N SER A 110 -7.41 0.03 -9.72
CA SER A 110 -8.16 -0.46 -8.56
C SER A 110 -9.67 -0.34 -8.73
N VAL A 111 -10.18 0.72 -9.38
CA VAL A 111 -11.61 0.86 -9.68
C VAL A 111 -12.08 -0.24 -10.64
N ALA A 112 -11.24 -0.65 -11.58
CA ALA A 112 -11.57 -1.71 -12.54
C ALA A 112 -11.48 -3.12 -11.92
N MET A 113 -10.54 -3.36 -11.01
CA MET A 113 -10.29 -4.70 -10.44
C MET A 113 -11.01 -4.95 -9.11
N PHE A 114 -11.23 -3.90 -8.31
CA PHE A 114 -11.78 -3.96 -6.96
C PHE A 114 -12.80 -2.82 -6.76
N PRO A 115 -13.95 -2.87 -7.47
CA PRO A 115 -14.92 -1.78 -7.48
C PRO A 115 -15.56 -1.51 -6.10
N ASP A 116 -15.60 -2.52 -5.23
CA ASP A 116 -16.14 -2.41 -3.87
C ASP A 116 -15.16 -1.73 -2.90
N SER A 117 -13.86 -1.75 -3.18
CA SER A 117 -12.82 -1.17 -2.31
C SER A 117 -11.73 -0.39 -3.08
N PRO A 118 -12.11 0.62 -3.89
CA PRO A 118 -11.18 1.32 -4.77
C PRO A 118 -10.18 2.17 -4.00
N ILE A 119 -8.95 2.23 -4.50
CA ILE A 119 -7.88 3.07 -3.95
C ILE A 119 -8.09 4.51 -4.41
N PHE A 120 -8.87 5.30 -3.65
CA PHE A 120 -9.10 6.71 -3.96
C PHE A 120 -8.05 7.65 -3.33
N PHE A 121 -7.42 7.24 -2.21
CA PHE A 121 -6.36 8.01 -1.56
C PHE A 121 -5.36 7.12 -0.81
N GLY A 122 -4.56 6.38 -1.59
CA GLY A 122 -3.48 5.53 -1.07
C GLY A 122 -2.15 6.24 -0.79
N VAL A 123 -1.12 5.49 -0.43
CA VAL A 123 0.20 6.03 0.00
C VAL A 123 0.87 6.92 -1.05
N LEU A 124 0.71 6.63 -2.36
CA LEU A 124 1.29 7.48 -3.42
C LEU A 124 0.62 8.86 -3.49
N HIS A 125 -0.69 8.93 -3.27
CA HIS A 125 -1.44 10.20 -3.17
C HIS A 125 -0.94 11.00 -1.97
N HIS A 126 -0.86 10.34 -0.82
CA HIS A 126 -0.33 10.94 0.41
C HIS A 126 1.06 11.50 0.18
N MET A 127 1.99 10.71 -0.37
CA MET A 127 3.36 11.16 -0.61
C MET A 127 3.42 12.37 -1.56
N ALA A 128 2.52 12.46 -2.55
CA ALA A 128 2.47 13.61 -3.46
C ALA A 128 2.05 14.87 -2.70
N VAL A 129 0.95 14.80 -1.94
CA VAL A 129 0.45 15.92 -1.12
C VAL A 129 1.48 16.30 -0.05
N ALA A 130 1.99 15.33 0.70
CA ALA A 130 3.00 15.52 1.74
C ALA A 130 4.29 16.15 1.19
N SER A 131 4.69 15.81 -0.04
CA SER A 131 5.85 16.44 -0.69
C SER A 131 5.63 17.93 -0.92
N LEU A 132 4.44 18.35 -1.37
CA LEU A 132 4.10 19.76 -1.57
C LEU A 132 3.99 20.51 -0.25
N LEU A 133 3.29 19.95 0.74
CA LEU A 133 3.20 20.55 2.08
C LEU A 133 4.59 20.65 2.73
N GLY A 134 5.41 19.61 2.58
CA GLY A 134 6.78 19.58 3.05
C GLY A 134 7.63 20.73 2.49
N LEU A 135 7.42 21.14 1.23
CA LEU A 135 8.11 22.30 0.65
C LEU A 135 7.88 23.58 1.45
N ALA A 136 6.63 23.82 1.90
CA ALA A 136 6.29 24.99 2.69
C ALA A 136 6.95 24.96 4.09
N LEU A 137 7.25 23.77 4.60
CA LEU A 137 7.79 23.52 5.93
C LEU A 137 9.33 23.37 5.94
N LEU A 138 9.98 23.43 4.77
CA LEU A 138 11.43 23.27 4.60
C LEU A 138 12.30 24.31 5.30
N ARG A 139 11.74 25.35 5.92
CA ARG A 139 12.48 26.34 6.71
C ARG A 139 12.36 26.11 8.22
N LEU A 140 11.47 25.23 8.66
CA LEU A 140 11.27 24.97 10.08
C LEU A 140 12.44 24.18 10.67
N PRO A 141 12.84 24.47 11.92
CA PRO A 141 13.84 23.69 12.64
C PRO A 141 13.27 22.35 13.11
N TRP A 142 14.14 21.39 13.42
CA TRP A 142 13.74 20.03 13.78
C TRP A 142 12.78 19.93 14.98
N PRO A 143 12.87 20.76 16.06
CA PRO A 143 11.94 20.63 17.18
C PRO A 143 10.51 21.00 16.78
N VAL A 144 10.36 22.04 15.93
CA VAL A 144 9.05 22.48 15.44
C VAL A 144 8.43 21.43 14.52
N LEU A 145 9.24 20.81 13.64
CA LEU A 145 8.77 19.71 12.79
C LEU A 145 8.33 18.50 13.62
N LEU A 146 9.06 18.18 14.69
CA LEU A 146 8.72 17.09 15.59
C LEU A 146 7.43 17.38 16.37
N LEU A 147 7.30 18.58 16.94
CA LEU A 147 6.06 19.00 17.63
C LEU A 147 4.86 19.02 16.69
N LEU A 148 5.03 19.51 15.46
CA LEU A 148 3.97 19.49 14.46
C LEU A 148 3.61 18.05 14.08
N GLY A 149 4.59 17.15 13.96
CA GLY A 149 4.34 15.73 13.69
C GLY A 149 3.51 15.06 14.80
N VAL A 150 3.87 15.32 16.07
CA VAL A 150 3.08 14.86 17.23
C VAL A 150 1.68 15.46 17.20
N ALA A 151 1.53 16.76 16.92
CA ALA A 151 0.23 17.42 16.85
C ALA A 151 -0.66 16.88 15.73
N VAL A 152 -0.09 16.59 14.55
CA VAL A 152 -0.81 15.97 13.42
C VAL A 152 -1.29 14.56 13.79
N ILE A 153 -0.46 13.75 14.43
CA ILE A 153 -0.87 12.41 14.88
C ILE A 153 -1.96 12.55 15.95
N ALA A 154 -1.75 13.35 16.99
CA ALA A 154 -2.72 13.55 18.04
C ALA A 154 -4.07 14.03 17.49
N LEU A 155 -4.07 14.97 16.54
CA LEU A 155 -5.31 15.44 15.90
C LEU A 155 -6.00 14.31 15.12
N GLY A 156 -5.26 13.55 14.32
CA GLY A 156 -5.81 12.43 13.54
C GLY A 156 -6.42 11.32 14.40
N GLU A 157 -5.85 11.06 15.56
CA GLU A 157 -6.30 10.00 16.47
C GLU A 157 -7.43 10.43 17.43
N THR A 158 -7.62 11.74 17.64
CA THR A 158 -8.56 12.25 18.67
C THR A 158 -9.72 13.07 18.13
N VAL A 159 -9.66 13.52 16.87
CA VAL A 159 -10.70 14.35 16.28
C VAL A 159 -11.35 13.64 15.10
N ALA A 160 -12.67 13.47 15.20
CA ALA A 160 -13.54 13.00 14.13
C ALA A 160 -14.71 13.97 13.98
N LEU A 161 -14.97 14.45 12.76
CA LEU A 161 -16.01 15.44 12.48
C LEU A 161 -16.84 15.01 11.25
N PRO A 162 -18.19 15.02 11.32
CA PRO A 162 -19.06 14.64 10.21
C PRO A 162 -18.85 15.43 8.91
N LEU A 163 -18.23 16.62 9.00
CA LEU A 163 -17.84 17.40 7.82
C LEU A 163 -16.92 16.60 6.89
N PHE A 164 -16.03 15.76 7.42
CA PHE A 164 -15.06 15.02 6.62
C PHE A 164 -15.61 13.72 6.02
N ASP A 165 -16.82 13.30 6.38
CA ASP A 165 -17.48 12.10 5.84
C ASP A 165 -17.83 12.25 4.34
N GLN A 166 -17.83 13.49 3.85
CA GLN A 166 -18.05 13.85 2.46
C GLN A 166 -16.94 13.29 1.54
N PRO A 167 -17.28 12.66 0.39
CA PRO A 167 -16.31 11.97 -0.48
C PRO A 167 -15.05 12.79 -0.84
N TRP A 168 -15.19 14.09 -1.13
CA TRP A 168 -14.07 14.95 -1.53
C TRP A 168 -13.21 15.47 -0.36
N LEU A 169 -13.61 15.21 0.89
CA LEU A 169 -12.86 15.58 2.10
C LEU A 169 -12.24 14.37 2.82
N ARG A 170 -12.62 13.14 2.44
CA ARG A 170 -12.14 11.91 3.09
C ARG A 170 -10.63 11.84 3.17
N TRP A 171 -9.92 12.25 2.11
CA TRP A 171 -8.45 12.25 2.04
C TRP A 171 -7.76 13.02 3.18
N VAL A 172 -8.48 13.88 3.92
CA VAL A 172 -7.95 14.56 5.11
C VAL A 172 -7.77 13.58 6.27
N GLY A 173 -8.67 12.63 6.50
CA GLY A 173 -8.55 11.62 7.56
C GLY A 173 -9.17 11.96 8.92
N LEU A 174 -10.13 12.88 8.97
CA LEU A 174 -10.84 13.27 10.20
C LEU A 174 -12.32 12.83 10.17
N MET A 175 -12.61 11.73 9.47
CA MET A 175 -13.95 11.17 9.32
C MET A 175 -14.45 10.50 10.60
N THR A 176 -15.75 10.27 10.68
CA THR A 176 -16.39 9.51 11.77
C THR A 176 -16.36 8.00 11.56
N PHE A 177 -15.93 7.53 10.39
CA PHE A 177 -15.80 6.12 10.03
C PHE A 177 -14.60 5.90 9.11
N GLU A 178 -14.12 4.66 9.03
CA GLU A 178 -13.06 4.25 8.11
C GLU A 178 -13.68 3.83 6.76
N PRO A 179 -13.22 4.37 5.62
CA PRO A 179 -13.77 4.06 4.31
C PRO A 179 -13.23 2.72 3.79
N GLU A 180 -14.07 2.00 3.06
CA GLU A 180 -13.65 0.77 2.36
C GLU A 180 -12.72 1.13 1.18
N SER A 181 -11.44 0.78 1.33
CA SER A 181 -10.41 0.95 0.30
C SER A 181 -9.24 0.01 0.57
N ASN A 182 -8.74 -0.64 -0.48
CA ASN A 182 -7.59 -1.55 -0.37
C ASN A 182 -6.29 -0.84 0.02
N ASP A 183 -6.19 0.47 -0.20
CA ASP A 183 -5.10 1.30 0.31
C ASP A 183 -5.66 2.68 0.65
N TYR A 184 -5.65 3.02 1.93
CA TYR A 184 -6.13 4.30 2.43
C TYR A 184 -5.13 4.88 3.42
N VAL A 185 -4.54 6.01 3.03
CA VAL A 185 -3.48 6.72 3.76
C VAL A 185 -3.83 8.21 3.78
N PRO A 186 -4.81 8.64 4.60
CA PRO A 186 -5.19 10.04 4.67
C PRO A 186 -4.06 10.95 5.14
N LEU A 187 -4.28 12.26 5.05
CA LEU A 187 -3.31 13.25 5.53
C LEU A 187 -3.07 13.12 7.04
N PHE A 188 -4.12 13.06 7.84
CA PHE A 188 -4.07 12.79 9.28
C PHE A 188 -4.36 11.32 9.53
N PRO A 189 -3.61 10.61 10.38
CA PRO A 189 -2.44 11.05 11.16
C PRO A 189 -1.10 10.95 10.38
N TRP A 190 -1.10 10.33 9.20
CA TRP A 190 0.11 9.83 8.53
C TRP A 190 1.15 10.90 8.15
N PHE A 191 0.71 12.14 7.91
CA PHE A 191 1.63 13.25 7.62
C PHE A 191 2.59 13.52 8.78
N GLY A 192 2.24 13.14 10.01
CA GLY A 192 3.14 13.20 11.16
C GLY A 192 4.40 12.35 10.98
N GLY A 193 4.29 11.15 10.40
CA GLY A 193 5.45 10.32 10.07
C GLY A 193 6.36 10.98 9.03
N PHE A 194 5.78 11.65 8.03
CA PHE A 194 6.54 12.44 7.06
C PHE A 194 7.30 13.59 7.74
N LEU A 195 6.66 14.31 8.66
CA LEU A 195 7.27 15.39 9.44
C LEU A 195 8.39 14.89 10.35
N PHE A 196 8.26 13.72 10.98
CA PHE A 196 9.36 13.07 11.72
C PHE A 196 10.54 12.76 10.80
N GLY A 197 10.28 12.30 9.58
CA GLY A 197 11.29 12.19 8.54
C GLY A 197 12.01 13.51 8.27
N MET A 198 11.26 14.60 8.07
CA MET A 198 11.86 15.92 7.87
C MET A 198 12.70 16.37 9.08
N ALA A 199 12.22 16.17 10.30
CA ALA A 199 12.96 16.48 11.53
C ALA A 199 14.27 15.68 11.60
N LEU A 200 14.24 14.39 11.26
CA LEU A 200 15.42 13.54 11.18
C LEU A 200 16.41 14.07 10.13
N GLY A 201 15.94 14.48 8.96
CA GLY A 201 16.81 15.06 7.91
C GLY A 201 17.46 16.38 8.28
N ARG A 202 16.92 17.10 9.28
CA ARG A 202 17.57 18.30 9.84
C ARG A 202 18.68 17.96 10.81
N LEU A 203 18.49 16.90 11.60
CA LEU A 203 19.45 16.40 12.60
C LEU A 203 20.59 15.62 11.97
N TRP A 204 20.30 14.86 10.92
CA TRP A 204 21.22 13.95 10.28
C TRP A 204 21.58 14.43 8.88
N ARG A 205 22.84 14.86 8.70
CA ARG A 205 23.39 15.32 7.42
C ARG A 205 24.50 14.38 6.93
N PRO A 206 24.13 13.19 6.44
CA PRO A 206 25.11 12.21 6.00
C PRO A 206 25.87 12.68 4.76
N GLY A 207 27.16 12.37 4.72
CA GLY A 207 27.93 12.45 3.48
C GLY A 207 27.48 11.40 2.46
N PRO A 208 27.94 11.50 1.19
CA PRO A 208 27.71 10.46 0.21
C PRO A 208 28.43 9.18 0.65
N THR A 209 27.70 8.08 0.66
CA THR A 209 28.21 6.78 1.14
C THR A 209 27.77 5.65 0.23
N LEU A 210 28.61 4.63 0.11
CA LEU A 210 28.19 3.36 -0.45
C LEU A 210 27.21 2.66 0.49
N ALA A 211 26.35 1.81 -0.06
CA ALA A 211 25.47 0.98 0.75
C ALA A 211 26.31 -0.02 1.57
N PRO A 212 26.13 -0.09 2.92
CA PRO A 212 26.81 -1.08 3.74
C PRO A 212 26.27 -2.48 3.46
N GLY A 213 26.99 -3.55 3.88
CA GLY A 213 26.48 -4.93 3.76
C GLY A 213 26.78 -5.65 2.44
N GLY A 214 27.83 -5.24 1.72
CA GLY A 214 28.34 -5.99 0.57
C GLY A 214 27.33 -6.14 -0.58
N MET A 215 27.21 -7.33 -1.14
CA MET A 215 26.32 -7.59 -2.28
C MET A 215 24.83 -7.41 -1.94
N VAL A 216 24.41 -7.90 -0.77
CA VAL A 216 23.01 -7.78 -0.30
C VAL A 216 22.63 -6.32 -0.12
N GLY A 217 23.50 -5.53 0.52
CA GLY A 217 23.30 -4.09 0.66
C GLY A 217 23.19 -3.35 -0.67
N ARG A 218 24.01 -3.73 -1.66
CA ARG A 218 23.94 -3.16 -3.02
C ARG A 218 22.61 -3.49 -3.73
N TRP A 219 22.06 -4.69 -3.54
CA TRP A 219 20.76 -5.08 -4.08
C TRP A 219 19.63 -4.26 -3.47
N PHE A 220 19.58 -4.13 -2.14
CA PHE A 220 18.57 -3.28 -1.50
C PHE A 220 18.72 -1.82 -1.90
N ALA A 221 19.95 -1.30 -1.97
CA ALA A 221 20.17 0.05 -2.46
C ALA A 221 19.76 0.23 -3.93
N TRP A 222 19.93 -0.80 -4.78
CA TRP A 222 19.42 -0.77 -6.14
C TRP A 222 17.89 -0.69 -6.15
N ALA A 223 17.21 -1.55 -5.39
CA ALA A 223 15.76 -1.52 -5.26
C ALA A 223 15.27 -0.15 -4.77
N GLY A 224 15.93 0.44 -3.76
CA GLY A 224 15.60 1.77 -3.25
C GLY A 224 15.89 2.91 -4.23
N ARG A 225 16.89 2.79 -5.11
CA ARG A 225 17.14 3.77 -6.20
C ARG A 225 16.05 3.72 -7.27
N HIS A 226 15.45 2.56 -7.48
CA HIS A 226 14.34 2.32 -8.41
C HIS A 226 13.01 2.14 -7.68
N SER A 227 12.85 2.78 -6.50
CA SER A 227 11.77 2.47 -5.57
C SER A 227 10.37 2.57 -6.16
N LEU A 228 10.10 3.57 -7.00
CA LEU A 228 8.79 3.73 -7.62
C LEU A 228 8.46 2.58 -8.59
N ALA A 229 9.44 2.12 -9.37
CA ALA A 229 9.23 1.01 -10.30
C ALA A 229 8.99 -0.30 -9.55
N VAL A 230 9.82 -0.59 -8.54
CA VAL A 230 9.63 -1.76 -7.66
C VAL A 230 8.28 -1.69 -6.94
N TYR A 231 7.93 -0.52 -6.42
CA TYR A 231 6.63 -0.27 -5.79
C TYR A 231 5.45 -0.49 -6.76
N LEU A 232 5.54 -0.08 -8.01
CA LEU A 232 4.41 -0.28 -8.95
C LEU A 232 4.32 -1.72 -9.45
N LEU A 233 5.45 -2.40 -9.60
CA LEU A 233 5.49 -3.75 -10.18
C LEU A 233 5.22 -4.87 -9.18
N HIS A 234 5.52 -4.67 -7.89
CA HIS A 234 5.37 -5.77 -6.92
C HIS A 234 3.95 -6.33 -6.88
N GLN A 235 2.91 -5.46 -6.81
CA GLN A 235 1.54 -5.92 -6.64
C GLN A 235 0.99 -6.66 -7.87
N PRO A 236 1.07 -6.13 -9.11
CA PRO A 236 0.61 -6.87 -10.29
C PRO A 236 1.36 -8.18 -10.50
N VAL A 237 2.67 -8.21 -10.19
CA VAL A 237 3.48 -9.43 -10.33
C VAL A 237 3.10 -10.46 -9.26
N LEU A 238 3.03 -10.07 -7.98
CA LEU A 238 2.66 -10.97 -6.89
C LEU A 238 1.25 -11.51 -7.07
N PHE A 239 0.27 -10.61 -7.25
CA PHE A 239 -1.13 -10.98 -7.43
C PHE A 239 -1.32 -11.85 -8.68
N GLY A 240 -0.68 -11.50 -9.80
CA GLY A 240 -0.75 -12.28 -11.04
C GLY A 240 -0.19 -13.69 -10.89
N LEU A 241 0.99 -13.84 -10.28
CA LEU A 241 1.61 -15.15 -10.06
C LEU A 241 0.79 -16.02 -9.10
N LEU A 242 0.30 -15.44 -8.00
CA LEU A 242 -0.53 -16.16 -7.03
C LEU A 242 -1.91 -16.51 -7.60
N SER A 243 -2.48 -15.66 -8.45
CA SER A 243 -3.73 -15.95 -9.16
C SER A 243 -3.57 -17.15 -10.09
N LEU A 244 -2.47 -17.21 -10.85
CA LEU A 244 -2.17 -18.36 -11.71
C LEU A 244 -1.98 -19.65 -10.89
N LEU A 245 -1.34 -19.56 -9.72
CA LEU A 245 -1.22 -20.69 -8.80
C LEU A 245 -2.59 -21.15 -8.29
N ALA A 246 -3.42 -20.21 -7.80
CA ALA A 246 -4.76 -20.49 -7.30
C ALA A 246 -5.64 -21.16 -8.36
N MET A 247 -5.60 -20.65 -9.59
CA MET A 247 -6.29 -21.26 -10.74
C MET A 247 -5.76 -22.67 -11.04
N GLY A 248 -4.44 -22.87 -10.98
CA GLY A 248 -3.81 -24.16 -11.27
C GLY A 248 -4.15 -25.27 -10.28
N ILE A 249 -4.43 -24.92 -9.01
CA ILE A 249 -4.83 -25.87 -7.97
C ILE A 249 -6.33 -25.93 -7.72
N GLY A 250 -7.12 -25.09 -8.40
CA GLY A 250 -8.57 -24.99 -8.20
C GLY A 250 -8.97 -24.44 -6.84
N ALA A 251 -8.21 -23.46 -6.31
CA ALA A 251 -8.55 -22.80 -5.07
C ALA A 251 -9.75 -21.85 -5.27
N ASP A 252 -10.79 -22.02 -4.45
CA ASP A 252 -11.89 -21.06 -4.38
C ASP A 252 -11.41 -19.77 -3.68
N PRO A 253 -11.96 -18.58 -3.99
CA PRO A 253 -11.76 -17.36 -3.21
C PRO A 253 -12.10 -17.50 -1.71
N ALA A 254 -11.54 -16.63 -0.86
CA ALA A 254 -11.67 -16.76 0.60
C ALA A 254 -13.08 -16.48 1.15
N ASP A 255 -13.79 -15.54 0.56
CA ASP A 255 -15.21 -15.28 0.84
C ASP A 255 -16.08 -16.51 0.53
N ILE A 256 -15.85 -17.17 -0.62
CA ILE A 256 -16.52 -18.42 -0.99
C ILE A 256 -16.22 -19.52 0.03
N ARG A 257 -14.94 -19.72 0.41
CA ARG A 257 -14.60 -20.73 1.43
C ARG A 257 -15.21 -20.42 2.81
N SER A 258 -15.23 -19.15 3.23
CA SER A 258 -15.80 -18.76 4.52
C SER A 258 -17.31 -19.00 4.56
N PHE A 259 -18.01 -18.62 3.48
CA PHE A 259 -19.42 -18.93 3.30
C PHE A 259 -19.68 -20.44 3.32
N GLN A 260 -18.93 -21.23 2.53
CA GLN A 260 -19.10 -22.68 2.47
C GLN A 260 -18.90 -23.32 3.85
N THR A 261 -17.88 -22.89 4.61
CA THR A 261 -17.62 -23.40 5.96
C THR A 261 -18.80 -23.11 6.90
N SER A 262 -19.29 -21.87 6.91
CA SER A 262 -20.42 -21.45 7.76
C SER A 262 -21.74 -22.11 7.35
N CYS A 263 -21.98 -22.24 6.04
CA CYS A 263 -23.16 -22.88 5.46
C CYS A 263 -23.20 -24.38 5.82
N VAL A 264 -22.09 -25.10 5.63
CA VAL A 264 -21.99 -26.52 5.95
C VAL A 264 -22.15 -26.76 7.46
N ALA A 265 -21.52 -25.94 8.31
CA ALA A 265 -21.68 -26.04 9.76
C ALA A 265 -23.16 -25.83 10.19
N THR A 266 -23.86 -24.86 9.58
CA THR A 266 -25.27 -24.58 9.88
C THR A 266 -26.18 -25.72 9.38
N CYS A 267 -25.94 -26.21 8.16
CA CYS A 267 -26.73 -27.30 7.57
C CYS A 267 -26.58 -28.61 8.37
N THR A 268 -25.36 -28.96 8.77
CA THR A 268 -25.09 -30.19 9.53
C THR A 268 -25.61 -30.11 10.96
N SER A 269 -25.49 -28.97 11.63
CA SER A 269 -26.09 -28.76 12.96
C SER A 269 -27.63 -28.78 12.94
N SER A 270 -28.24 -28.51 11.78
CA SER A 270 -29.69 -28.64 11.55
C SER A 270 -30.13 -30.07 11.18
N GLY A 271 -29.22 -31.05 11.20
CA GLY A 271 -29.51 -32.46 10.92
C GLY A 271 -29.28 -32.92 9.48
N GLY A 272 -28.70 -32.07 8.62
CA GLY A 272 -28.32 -32.44 7.25
C GLY A 272 -27.08 -33.34 7.19
N GLU A 273 -27.03 -34.22 6.19
CA GLU A 273 -25.87 -35.07 5.92
C GLU A 273 -24.70 -34.24 5.35
N MET A 274 -23.47 -34.50 5.83
CA MET A 274 -22.27 -33.72 5.48
C MET A 274 -22.04 -33.61 3.97
N GLU A 275 -22.14 -34.71 3.23
CA GLU A 275 -21.90 -34.73 1.78
C GLU A 275 -22.94 -33.90 1.03
N ARG A 276 -24.22 -34.05 1.40
CA ARG A 276 -25.32 -33.28 0.83
C ARG A 276 -25.22 -31.79 1.15
N CYS A 277 -24.94 -31.44 2.41
CA CYS A 277 -24.72 -30.05 2.83
C CYS A 277 -23.58 -29.41 2.04
N THR A 278 -22.46 -30.12 1.86
CA THR A 278 -21.33 -29.63 1.08
C THR A 278 -21.70 -29.37 -0.38
N ALA A 279 -22.39 -30.31 -1.02
CA ALA A 279 -22.87 -30.17 -2.40
C ALA A 279 -23.87 -29.01 -2.56
N THR A 280 -24.84 -28.89 -1.66
CA THR A 280 -25.83 -27.80 -1.68
C THR A 280 -25.17 -26.43 -1.46
N CYS A 281 -24.30 -26.29 -0.45
CA CYS A 281 -23.62 -25.02 -0.17
C CYS A 281 -22.72 -24.60 -1.34
N ARG A 282 -22.02 -25.55 -1.99
CA ARG A 282 -21.23 -25.26 -3.19
C ARG A 282 -22.11 -24.83 -4.37
N CYS A 283 -23.24 -25.51 -4.58
CA CYS A 283 -24.21 -25.12 -5.60
C CYS A 283 -24.70 -23.68 -5.39
N VAL A 284 -25.01 -23.29 -4.15
CA VAL A 284 -25.47 -21.93 -3.83
C VAL A 284 -24.40 -20.90 -4.14
N SER A 285 -23.15 -21.11 -3.70
CA SER A 285 -22.07 -20.16 -4.02
C SER A 285 -21.83 -20.03 -5.52
N ASP A 286 -21.83 -21.15 -6.24
CA ASP A 286 -21.58 -21.16 -7.69
C ASP A 286 -22.70 -20.47 -8.49
N ASP A 287 -23.96 -20.74 -8.16
CA ASP A 287 -25.12 -20.17 -8.87
C ASP A 287 -25.31 -18.68 -8.53
N LEU A 288 -25.04 -18.26 -7.28
CA LEU A 288 -25.03 -16.84 -6.92
C LEU A 288 -23.91 -16.08 -7.65
N ASN A 289 -22.71 -16.66 -7.75
CA ASN A 289 -21.60 -16.05 -8.46
C ASN A 289 -21.88 -15.96 -9.97
N ARG A 290 -22.42 -17.02 -10.58
CA ARG A 290 -22.85 -17.02 -11.99
C ARG A 290 -23.96 -16.00 -12.29
N ALA A 291 -24.85 -15.76 -11.34
CA ALA A 291 -25.92 -14.78 -11.45
C ALA A 291 -25.45 -13.32 -11.24
N GLY A 292 -24.17 -13.10 -10.87
CA GLY A 292 -23.64 -11.78 -10.52
C GLY A 292 -24.21 -11.23 -9.22
N LEU A 293 -24.79 -12.09 -8.37
CA LEU A 293 -25.42 -11.71 -7.10
C LEU A 293 -24.50 -11.89 -5.89
N TRP A 294 -23.33 -12.52 -6.09
CA TRP A 294 -22.44 -12.89 -4.99
C TRP A 294 -21.95 -11.69 -4.16
N SER A 295 -21.42 -10.63 -4.79
CA SER A 295 -20.92 -9.45 -4.06
C SER A 295 -22.02 -8.78 -3.24
N ASP A 296 -23.21 -8.57 -3.82
CA ASP A 296 -24.31 -7.94 -3.09
C ASP A 296 -24.88 -8.84 -1.98
N PHE A 297 -24.82 -10.16 -2.14
CA PHE A 297 -25.22 -11.13 -1.11
C PHE A 297 -24.26 -11.10 0.10
N ILE A 298 -22.94 -11.17 -0.12
CA ILE A 298 -21.98 -11.23 0.98
C ILE A 298 -21.82 -9.90 1.73
N HIS A 299 -22.14 -8.77 1.09
CA HIS A 299 -22.09 -7.43 1.68
C HIS A 299 -23.46 -6.93 2.19
N ASP A 300 -24.50 -7.78 2.18
CA ASP A 300 -25.87 -7.44 2.61
C ASP A 300 -26.45 -6.21 1.88
N ARG A 301 -26.20 -6.10 0.57
CA ARG A 301 -26.66 -4.99 -0.30
C ARG A 301 -27.81 -5.39 -1.21
N LEU A 302 -28.50 -6.48 -0.89
CA LEU A 302 -29.57 -7.01 -1.74
C LEU A 302 -30.79 -6.07 -1.76
N THR A 303 -31.20 -5.69 -2.96
CA THR A 303 -32.52 -5.13 -3.24
C THR A 303 -33.62 -6.19 -3.10
N ALA A 304 -34.87 -5.76 -2.96
CA ALA A 304 -36.02 -6.67 -2.92
C ALA A 304 -36.16 -7.58 -4.17
N ASP A 305 -35.63 -7.17 -5.33
CA ASP A 305 -35.59 -8.02 -6.52
C ASP A 305 -34.48 -9.06 -6.45
N SER A 306 -33.27 -8.67 -6.04
CA SER A 306 -32.15 -9.59 -5.87
C SER A 306 -32.36 -10.58 -4.73
N SER A 307 -33.02 -10.20 -3.64
CA SER A 307 -33.37 -11.13 -2.56
C SER A 307 -34.25 -12.28 -3.05
N ARG A 308 -35.28 -11.97 -3.87
CA ARG A 308 -36.13 -13.01 -4.48
C ARG A 308 -35.35 -13.95 -5.40
N LYS A 309 -34.34 -13.43 -6.12
CA LYS A 309 -33.45 -14.24 -6.95
C LYS A 309 -32.55 -15.16 -6.11
N VAL A 310 -32.00 -14.64 -5.00
CA VAL A 310 -31.21 -15.40 -4.04
C VAL A 310 -32.04 -16.56 -3.45
N ASP A 311 -33.27 -16.28 -3.02
CA ASP A 311 -34.19 -17.33 -2.50
C ASP A 311 -34.44 -18.42 -3.54
N GLY A 312 -34.63 -18.04 -4.80
CA GLY A 312 -34.79 -18.98 -5.91
C GLY A 312 -33.55 -19.86 -6.12
N VAL A 313 -32.33 -19.29 -6.01
CA VAL A 313 -31.08 -20.06 -6.08
C VAL A 313 -30.99 -21.07 -4.94
N ILE A 314 -31.24 -20.62 -3.70
CA ILE A 314 -31.19 -21.48 -2.49
C ILE A 314 -32.18 -22.65 -2.62
N GLN A 315 -33.43 -22.37 -3.03
CA GLN A 315 -34.44 -23.41 -3.23
C GLN A 315 -34.04 -24.39 -4.35
N SER A 316 -33.49 -23.89 -5.46
CA SER A 316 -33.07 -24.74 -6.57
C SER A 316 -31.94 -25.70 -6.18
N CYS A 317 -30.97 -25.23 -5.39
CA CYS A 317 -29.85 -26.03 -4.92
C CYS A 317 -30.21 -27.02 -3.81
N GLY A 318 -31.21 -26.71 -2.98
CA GLY A 318 -31.71 -27.66 -1.97
C GLY A 318 -32.46 -28.86 -2.56
N ASN A 319 -33.02 -28.69 -3.77
CA ASN A 319 -33.76 -29.72 -4.49
C ASN A 319 -32.91 -30.57 -5.44
N ARG A 320 -31.63 -30.19 -5.66
CA ARG A 320 -30.64 -31.01 -6.38
C ARG A 320 -30.05 -32.06 -5.44
#